data_AF-A0AA38XWJ9-F1
#
_entry.id   AF-A0AA38XWJ9-F1
#
_cell.length_a   1.000
_cell.length_b   1.000
_cell.length_c   1.000
_cell.angle_alpha   90.00
_cell.angle_beta   90.00
_cell.angle_gamma   90.00
#
_symmetry.space_group_name_H-M   'P 1'
#
loop_
_entity.id
_entity.type
_entity.pdbx_description
1 polymer ?
#
loop_
_entity_poly.entity_id
_entity_poly.type
_entity_poly.pdbx_seq_one_letter_code
_entity_poly.pdbx_strand_id
1 'polypeptide(L)' 'MAERRGFAPRAITGAPVPADDGRWHLQLVVDSQRPPETLCRQMEKIYDCVSVQMTALEGVSA' A
#
# COMPACT_ATOMS: atom_id res chain seq x y z
N MET A 1 5.95 0.96 -8.76
CA MET A 1 4.97 -0.13 -9.07
C MET A 1 3.54 0.39 -9.21
N ALA A 2 3.04 1.13 -8.20
CA ALA A 2 1.69 1.67 -8.15
C ALA A 2 1.38 2.62 -9.32
N GLU A 3 2.27 3.59 -9.60
CA GLU A 3 2.12 4.57 -10.69
C GLU A 3 1.93 3.91 -12.06
N ARG A 4 2.76 2.92 -12.37
CA ARG A 4 2.67 2.13 -13.63
C ARG A 4 1.35 1.38 -13.80
N ARG A 5 0.54 1.29 -12.75
CA ARG A 5 -0.76 0.60 -12.72
C ARG A 5 -1.93 1.57 -12.58
N GLY A 6 -1.69 2.89 -12.64
CA GLY A 6 -2.75 3.91 -12.55
C GLY A 6 -3.17 4.23 -11.11
N PHE A 7 -2.28 4.02 -10.14
CA PHE A 7 -2.45 4.47 -8.76
C PHE A 7 -1.47 5.62 -8.51
N ALA A 8 -1.97 6.78 -8.11
CA ALA A 8 -1.17 7.97 -7.83
C ALA A 8 -0.76 7.98 -6.34
N PRO A 9 0.53 7.77 -6.00
CA PRO A 9 1.00 7.82 -4.63
C PRO A 9 0.84 9.23 -4.05
N ARG A 10 0.39 9.31 -2.79
CA ARG A 10 0.23 10.57 -2.05
C ARG A 10 1.17 10.68 -0.87
N ALA A 11 1.34 9.58 -0.15
CA ALA A 11 2.26 9.50 0.97
C ALA A 11 2.79 8.07 1.09
N ILE A 12 4.06 7.96 1.47
CA ILE A 12 4.68 6.71 1.84
C ILE A 12 5.32 6.88 3.21
N THR A 13 5.06 5.95 4.11
CA THR A 13 5.65 5.91 5.43
C THR A 13 6.05 4.49 5.73
N GLY A 14 7.18 4.30 6.39
CA GLY A 14 7.69 2.98 6.66
C GLY A 14 8.73 2.98 7.75
N ALA A 15 8.69 1.96 8.58
CA ALA A 15 9.72 1.71 9.57
C ALA A 15 9.82 0.20 9.86
N PRO A 16 11.00 -0.29 10.28
CA PRO A 16 11.09 -1.59 10.91
C PRO A 16 10.33 -1.58 12.25
N VAL A 17 9.61 -2.65 12.54
CA VAL A 17 8.84 -2.81 13.77
C VAL A 17 9.58 -3.80 14.68
N PRO A 18 10.21 -3.35 15.78
CA PRO A 18 10.98 -4.24 16.66
C PRO A 18 10.15 -5.39 17.26
N ALA A 19 8.86 -5.13 17.53
CA ALA A 19 7.94 -6.13 18.07
C ALA A 19 7.55 -7.23 17.05
N ASP A 20 7.77 -6.99 15.76
CA ASP A 20 7.57 -7.96 14.67
C ASP A 20 8.92 -8.34 14.06
N ASP A 21 9.89 -8.72 14.92
CA ASP A 21 11.21 -9.21 14.51
C ASP A 21 11.99 -8.24 13.59
N GLY A 22 11.75 -6.93 13.76
CA GLY A 22 12.35 -5.89 12.92
C GLY A 22 11.82 -5.85 11.48
N ARG A 23 10.72 -6.56 11.17
CA ARG A 23 10.10 -6.52 9.83
C ARG A 23 9.65 -5.11 9.48
N TRP A 24 9.77 -4.77 8.21
CA TRP A 24 9.32 -3.49 7.69
C TRP A 24 7.81 -3.46 7.51
N HIS A 25 7.17 -2.47 8.11
CA HIS A 25 5.76 -2.16 7.88
C HIS A 25 5.72 -0.91 7.01
N LEU A 26 5.09 -1.02 5.84
CA LEU A 26 4.98 0.06 4.86
C LEU A 26 3.52 0.48 4.72
N GLN A 27 3.26 1.77 4.88
CA GLN A 27 1.97 2.38 4.56
C GLN A 27 2.13 3.23 3.30
N LEU A 28 1.27 2.96 2.32
CA LEU A 28 1.21 3.71 1.07
C LEU A 28 -0.21 4.25 0.88
N VAL A 29 -0.34 5.57 0.88
CA VAL A 29 -1.57 6.26 0.51
C VAL A 29 -1.58 6.48 -0.99
N VAL A 30 -2.65 6.07 -1.66
CA VAL A 30 -2.81 6.22 -3.11
C VAL A 30 -4.18 6.76 -3.45
N ASP A 31 -4.25 7.58 -4.48
CA ASP A 31 -5.49 7.90 -5.19
C ASP A 31 -5.59 7.02 -6.44
N SER A 32 -6.80 6.56 -6.75
CA SER A 32 -7.04 5.84 -8.00
C SER A 32 -8.52 5.84 -8.37
N GLN A 33 -8.78 5.73 -9.68
CA GLN A 33 -10.10 5.37 -10.21
C GLN A 33 -10.25 3.85 -10.39
N ARG A 34 -9.19 3.07 -10.12
CA ARG A 34 -9.20 1.60 -10.24
C ARG A 34 -9.60 0.94 -8.93
N PRO A 35 -10.20 -0.26 -8.99
CA PRO A 35 -10.51 -1.03 -7.79
C PRO A 35 -9.22 -1.34 -6.99
N PRO A 36 -9.21 -1.11 -5.66
CA PRO A 36 -8.02 -1.28 -4.82
C PRO A 36 -7.48 -2.71 -4.85
N GLU A 37 -8.36 -3.71 -4.95
CA GLU A 37 -8.00 -5.14 -4.96
C GLU A 37 -7.01 -5.48 -6.07
N THR A 38 -7.03 -4.71 -7.17
CA THR A 38 -6.08 -4.89 -8.28
C THR A 38 -4.65 -4.52 -7.88
N LEU A 39 -4.46 -3.51 -7.03
CA LEU A 39 -3.14 -3.18 -6.48
C LEU A 39 -2.71 -4.20 -5.42
N CYS A 40 -3.63 -4.60 -4.54
CA CYS A 40 -3.37 -5.62 -3.51
C CYS A 40 -2.79 -6.91 -4.12
N ARG A 41 -3.48 -7.48 -5.12
CA ARG A 41 -3.04 -8.69 -5.85
C ARG A 41 -1.70 -8.53 -6.57
N GLN A 42 -1.26 -7.31 -6.84
CA GLN A 42 0.02 -7.04 -7.47
C GLN A 42 1.14 -6.88 -6.45
N MET A 43 0.81 -6.39 -5.25
CA MET A 43 1.73 -6.32 -4.12
C MET A 43 2.02 -7.70 -3.55
N GLU A 44 1.02 -8.59 -3.48
CA GLU A 44 1.20 -10.00 -3.10
C GLU A 44 2.19 -10.78 -3.98
N LYS A 45 2.50 -10.27 -5.18
CA LYS A 45 3.47 -10.87 -6.10
C LYS A 45 4.91 -10.38 -5.88
N ILE A 46 5.13 -9.39 -5.00
CA ILE A 46 6.49 -8.96 -4.64
C ILE A 46 7.10 -10.05 -3.78
N TYR A 47 8.30 -10.49 -4.16
CA TYR A 47 9.02 -11.55 -3.47
C TYR A 47 9.15 -11.32 -1.94
N ASP A 48 9.47 -10.10 -1.52
CA ASP A 48 9.63 -9.74 -0.09
C ASP A 48 8.34 -9.27 0.60
N CYS A 49 7.18 -9.31 -0.08
CA CYS A 49 5.92 -8.90 0.53
C CYS A 49 5.33 -10.07 1.33
N VAL A 50 5.42 -9.98 2.66
CA VAL A 50 4.86 -10.99 3.57
C VAL A 50 3.34 -10.94 3.61
N SER A 51 2.76 -9.74 3.66
CA SER A 51 1.31 -9.54 3.62
C SER A 51 0.99 -8.12 3.16
N VAL A 52 -0.22 -7.93 2.63
CA VAL A 52 -0.74 -6.62 2.26
C VAL A 52 -2.22 -6.55 2.62
N GLN A 53 -2.63 -5.39 3.11
CA GLN A 53 -4.02 -5.08 3.38
C GLN A 53 -4.34 -3.72 2.79
N MET A 54 -5.61 -3.51 2.43
CA MET A 54 -6.08 -2.22 1.94
C MET A 54 -7.26 -1.77 2.78
N THR A 55 -7.27 -0.50 3.11
CA THR A 55 -8.33 0.15 3.86
C THR A 55 -8.68 1.44 3.15
N ALA A 56 -9.98 1.69 2.97
CA ALA A 56 -10.41 2.98 2.48
C ALA A 56 -10.04 4.05 3.52
N LEU A 57 -9.37 5.10 3.07
CA LEU A 57 -9.24 6.31 3.87
C LEU A 57 -10.54 7.09 3.66
N GLU A 58 -11.28 7.36 4.73
CA GLU A 58 -12.46 8.21 4.65
C GLU A 58 -12.01 9.58 4.14
N GLY A 59 -12.42 9.92 2.92
CA GLY A 59 -12.08 11.19 2.31
C GLY A 59 -12.88 12.31 2.96
N VAL A 60 -12.17 13.31 3.50
CA VAL A 60 -12.65 14.70 3.50
C VAL A 60 -13.03 15.03 2.05
N SER A 61 -14.31 15.24 1.83
CA SER A 61 -14.86 15.80 0.59
C SER A 61 -14.15 17.13 0.29
N ALA A 62 -13.61 17.27 -0.91
CA ALA A 62 -13.27 18.59 -1.46
C ALA A 62 -14.54 19.31 -1.91
#